data_AF-A0A171DQH2-F1
#
_entry.id   AF-A0A171DQH2-F1
#
_cell.length_a   1.000
_cell.length_b   1.000
_cell.length_c   1.000
_cell.angle_alpha   90.00
_cell.angle_beta   90.00
_cell.angle_gamma   90.00
#
_symmetry.space_group_name_H-M   'P 1'
#
loop_
_entity.id
_entity.type
_entity.pdbx_description
1 polymer ?
#
loop_
_entity_poly.entity_id
_entity_poly.type
_entity_poly.pdbx_seq_one_letter_code
_entity_poly.pdbx_strand_id
1 'polypeptide(L)'
;MHAQAHPEDLPGTFVTEIGQGRVEYFMTFCDNRPAPARRTRLYMDCDFRIEAGSNPELSKLLTEHRHPLAQLSALSNLTVRESQVNASEELVIRFDDDVIFTILNQTAGDDPHSYAEWRLTSWQDM
;
A
#
# COMPACT_ATOMS: atom_id res chain seq x y z
N MET A 1 13.72 17.27 -4.18
CA MET A 1 13.61 16.13 -5.11
C MET A 1 13.34 14.91 -4.24
N HIS A 2 12.11 14.39 -4.22
CA HIS A 2 11.80 13.18 -3.46
C HIS A 2 12.47 12.00 -4.16
N ALA A 3 13.30 11.23 -3.44
CA ALA A 3 13.85 10.01 -4.02
C ALA A 3 12.71 9.01 -4.20
N GLN A 4 12.64 8.38 -5.37
CA GLN A 4 11.74 7.26 -5.62
C GLN A 4 12.17 6.12 -4.68
N ALA A 5 11.24 5.62 -3.88
CA ALA A 5 11.49 4.48 -3.01
C ALA A 5 11.14 3.19 -3.77
N HIS A 6 11.83 2.10 -3.44
CA HIS A 6 11.55 0.80 -4.02
C HIS A 6 10.66 -0.03 -3.08
N PRO A 7 9.78 -0.90 -3.60
CA PRO A 7 8.99 -1.84 -2.78
C PRO A 7 9.87 -2.63 -1.79
N GLU A 8 11.05 -3.05 -2.22
CA GLU A 8 12.03 -3.78 -1.42
C GLU A 8 12.54 -3.01 -0.19
N ASP A 9 12.30 -1.70 -0.10
CA ASP A 9 12.65 -0.87 1.06
C ASP A 9 11.58 -0.89 2.17
N LEU A 10 10.39 -1.45 1.93
CA LEU A 10 9.27 -1.46 2.89
C LEU A 10 9.36 -2.49 4.02
N PRO A 11 10.02 -3.67 3.91
CA PRO A 11 10.09 -4.62 5.01
C PRO A 11 10.58 -4.00 6.33
N GLY A 12 9.87 -4.29 7.42
CA GLY A 12 10.13 -3.72 8.76
C GLY A 12 9.49 -2.36 9.02
N THR A 13 8.75 -1.80 8.05
CA THR A 13 7.89 -0.63 8.24
C THR A 13 6.47 -1.03 8.66
N PHE A 14 5.71 -0.10 9.23
CA PHE A 14 4.30 -0.27 9.57
C PHE A 14 3.44 0.84 8.97
N VAL A 15 2.18 0.53 8.71
CA VAL A 15 1.24 1.49 8.13
C VAL A 15 0.76 2.46 9.21
N THR A 16 0.96 3.76 8.99
CA THR A 16 0.67 4.83 9.96
C THR A 16 -0.49 5.72 9.56
N GLU A 17 -0.76 5.85 8.27
CA GLU A 17 -1.77 6.76 7.76
C GLU A 17 -2.33 6.21 6.46
N ILE A 18 -3.64 6.34 6.31
CA ILE A 18 -4.37 5.96 5.11
C ILE A 18 -5.35 7.08 4.81
N GLY A 19 -5.41 7.49 3.55
CA GLY A 19 -6.29 8.57 3.15
C GLY A 19 -6.63 8.54 1.68
N GLN A 20 -7.46 9.52 1.30
CA GLN A 20 -7.86 9.77 -0.06
C GLN A 20 -7.48 11.20 -0.43
N GLY A 21 -6.68 11.36 -1.48
CA GLY A 21 -6.41 12.62 -2.12
C GLY A 21 -7.56 13.05 -3.03
N ARG A 22 -7.29 13.95 -3.99
CA ARG A 22 -8.32 14.38 -4.96
C ARG A 22 -8.67 13.30 -5.98
N VAL A 23 -7.71 12.44 -6.32
CA VAL A 23 -7.85 11.40 -7.36
C VAL A 23 -7.31 10.05 -6.90
N GLU A 24 -6.27 10.03 -6.04
CA GLU A 24 -5.58 8.81 -5.60
C GLU A 24 -5.84 8.49 -4.12
N TYR A 25 -5.85 7.21 -3.76
CA TYR A 25 -5.68 6.77 -2.36
C TYR A 25 -4.20 6.80 -1.99
N PHE A 26 -3.89 6.91 -0.70
CA PHE A 26 -2.52 6.80 -0.23
C PHE A 26 -2.39 6.01 1.07
N MET A 27 -1.20 5.43 1.25
CA MET A 27 -0.78 4.72 2.45
C MET A 27 0.63 5.17 2.85
N THR A 28 0.79 5.57 4.11
CA THR A 28 2.10 5.98 4.67
C THR A 28 2.68 4.85 5.51
N PHE A 29 3.89 4.43 5.15
CA PHE A 29 4.73 3.50 5.88
C PHE A 29 5.73 4.26 6.74
N CYS A 30 5.97 3.83 7.97
CA CYS A 30 6.98 4.36 8.86
C CYS A 30 7.87 3.22 9.35
N ASP A 31 9.17 3.42 9.43
CA ASP A 31 10.05 2.45 10.09
C ASP A 31 10.12 2.62 11.61
N ASN A 32 10.64 1.60 12.28
CA ASN A 32 10.75 1.52 13.74
C ASN A 32 12.04 2.15 14.31
N ARG A 33 12.79 2.94 13.54
CA ARG A 33 14.07 3.50 14.04
C ARG A 33 13.84 4.66 15.03
N PRO A 34 14.74 4.88 16.01
CA PRO A 34 14.73 6.10 16.82
C PRO A 34 14.83 7.34 15.92
N ALA A 35 14.14 8.43 16.29
CA ALA A 35 13.97 9.60 15.44
C ALA A 35 15.28 10.17 14.85
N PRO A 36 15.26 10.63 13.58
CA PRO A 36 14.10 10.70 12.70
C PRO A 36 13.76 9.35 12.06
N ALA A 37 12.49 8.96 12.14
CA ALA A 37 11.97 7.80 11.43
C ALA A 37 11.87 8.09 9.93
N ARG A 38 12.11 7.09 9.08
CA ARG A 38 11.86 7.25 7.63
C ARG A 38 10.41 6.95 7.35
N ARG A 39 9.81 7.83 6.54
CA ARG A 39 8.47 7.63 6.02
C ARG A 39 8.54 7.37 4.53
N THR A 40 7.71 6.46 4.06
CA THR A 40 7.51 6.21 2.63
C THR A 40 6.02 6.27 2.35
N ARG A 41 5.60 6.99 1.31
CA ARG A 41 4.19 7.07 0.93
C ARG A 41 3.96 6.38 -0.40
N LEU A 42 3.00 5.46 -0.39
CA LEU A 42 2.43 4.79 -1.55
C LEU A 42 1.19 5.54 -1.97
N TYR A 43 1.15 5.94 -3.24
CA TYR A 43 -0.02 6.51 -3.87
C TYR A 43 -0.59 5.53 -4.88
N MET A 44 -1.91 5.46 -4.98
CA MET A 44 -2.64 4.39 -5.68
C MET A 44 -3.86 4.98 -6.37
N ASP A 45 -3.91 4.89 -7.70
CA ASP A 45 -5.05 5.28 -8.55
C ASP A 45 -5.49 4.09 -9.43
N CYS A 46 -5.44 2.90 -8.86
CA CYS A 46 -5.72 1.64 -9.54
C CYS A 46 -6.40 0.66 -8.60
N ASP A 47 -6.97 -0.39 -9.19
CA ASP A 47 -7.63 -1.45 -8.44
C ASP A 47 -6.64 -2.20 -7.55
N PHE A 48 -7.14 -2.63 -6.40
CA PHE A 48 -6.38 -3.43 -5.45
C PHE A 48 -7.22 -4.57 -4.90
N ARG A 49 -6.55 -5.54 -4.31
CA ARG A 49 -7.13 -6.67 -3.58
C ARG A 49 -6.48 -6.81 -2.22
N ILE A 50 -7.28 -7.19 -1.23
CA ILE A 50 -6.81 -7.54 0.12
C ILE A 50 -7.21 -8.98 0.40
N GLU A 51 -6.24 -9.81 0.75
CA GLU A 51 -6.46 -11.17 1.23
C GLU A 51 -6.23 -11.17 2.74
N ALA A 52 -7.26 -11.55 3.51
CA ALA A 52 -7.22 -11.46 4.97
C ALA A 52 -6.29 -12.48 5.64
N GLY A 53 -5.70 -13.41 4.89
CA GLY A 53 -4.90 -14.50 5.44
C GLY A 53 -5.69 -15.29 6.49
N SER A 54 -5.14 -15.34 7.70
CA SER A 54 -5.75 -16.02 8.85
C SER A 54 -6.54 -15.08 9.79
N ASN A 55 -6.68 -13.79 9.45
CA ASN A 55 -7.30 -12.78 10.30
C ASN A 55 -8.85 -12.73 10.12
N PRO A 56 -9.65 -13.25 11.08
CA PRO A 56 -11.11 -13.34 10.93
C PRO A 56 -11.81 -11.98 10.98
N GLU A 57 -11.27 -11.03 11.76
CA GLU A 57 -11.83 -9.68 11.87
C GLU A 57 -11.66 -8.91 10.55
N LEU A 58 -10.48 -9.02 9.93
CA LEU A 58 -10.23 -8.46 8.61
C LEU A 58 -11.12 -9.12 7.55
N SER A 59 -11.26 -10.45 7.57
CA SER A 59 -12.13 -11.15 6.62
C SER A 59 -13.58 -10.68 6.72
N LYS A 60 -14.08 -10.45 7.93
CA LYS A 60 -15.42 -9.90 8.18
C LYS A 60 -15.52 -8.48 7.64
N LEU A 61 -14.57 -7.61 7.96
CA LEU A 61 -14.54 -6.22 7.50
C LEU A 61 -14.55 -6.13 5.97
N LEU A 62 -13.72 -6.92 5.28
CA LEU A 62 -13.68 -6.96 3.81
C LEU A 62 -15.00 -7.45 3.19
N THR A 63 -15.73 -8.31 3.91
CA THR A 63 -17.04 -8.81 3.48
C THR A 63 -18.15 -7.78 3.69
N GLU A 64 -18.12 -7.04 4.80
CA GLU A 64 -19.14 -6.06 5.19
C GLU A 64 -18.97 -4.71 4.50
N HIS A 65 -17.73 -4.33 4.17
CA HIS A 65 -17.41 -3.03 3.57
C HIS A 65 -16.95 -3.16 2.11
N ARG A 66 -17.59 -2.37 1.24
CA ARG A 66 -17.23 -2.25 -0.18
C ARG A 66 -16.49 -0.96 -0.52
N HIS A 67 -16.41 -0.01 0.43
CA HIS A 67 -15.73 1.26 0.20
C HIS A 67 -14.20 1.08 0.30
N PRO A 68 -13.42 1.47 -0.71
CA PRO A 68 -11.96 1.22 -0.74
C PRO A 68 -11.22 1.77 0.48
N LEU A 69 -11.54 3.00 0.91
CA LEU A 69 -10.92 3.59 2.10
C LEU A 69 -11.16 2.79 3.38
N ALA A 70 -12.34 2.16 3.52
CA ALA A 70 -12.64 1.33 4.68
C ALA A 70 -11.90 0.00 4.64
N GLN A 71 -11.68 -0.57 3.44
CA GLN A 71 -10.87 -1.78 3.29
C GLN A 71 -9.39 -1.50 3.55
N LEU A 72 -8.86 -0.39 3.01
CA LEU A 72 -7.49 0.03 3.25
C LEU A 72 -7.24 0.32 4.72
N SER A 73 -8.17 0.99 5.42
CA SER A 73 -7.99 1.33 6.85
C SER A 73 -7.71 0.11 7.73
N ALA A 74 -8.15 -1.08 7.32
CA ALA A 74 -7.88 -2.34 8.00
C ALA A 74 -6.41 -2.80 7.95
N LEU A 75 -5.60 -2.19 7.08
CA LEU A 75 -4.14 -2.40 7.01
C LEU A 75 -3.37 -1.51 8.00
N SER A 76 -4.05 -0.57 8.68
CA SER A 76 -3.40 0.33 9.64
C SER A 76 -2.72 -0.45 10.76
N ASN A 77 -1.52 0.00 11.16
CA ASN A 77 -0.67 -0.62 12.18
C ASN A 77 -0.13 -2.02 11.85
N LEU A 78 -0.38 -2.56 10.66
CA LEU A 78 0.26 -3.81 10.24
C LEU A 78 1.70 -3.56 9.82
N THR A 79 2.60 -4.47 10.21
CA THR A 79 4.01 -4.45 9.79
C THR A 79 4.18 -5.15 8.46
N VAL A 80 4.93 -4.55 7.55
CA VAL A 80 5.34 -5.16 6.28
C VAL A 80 6.42 -6.20 6.57
N ARG A 81 6.17 -7.45 6.18
CA ARG A 81 7.15 -8.55 6.19
C ARG A 81 7.95 -8.63 4.90
N GLU A 82 7.25 -8.43 3.79
CA GLU A 82 7.82 -8.57 2.45
C GLU A 82 7.09 -7.63 1.50
N SER A 83 7.79 -7.03 0.56
CA SER A 83 7.18 -6.29 -0.53
C SER A 83 8.01 -6.42 -1.80
N GLN A 84 7.34 -6.67 -2.93
CA GLN A 84 7.98 -6.86 -4.23
C GLN A 84 6.97 -6.61 -5.36
N VAL A 85 7.49 -6.41 -6.56
CA VAL A 85 6.71 -6.48 -7.80
C VAL A 85 6.77 -7.92 -8.30
N ASN A 86 5.61 -8.54 -8.56
CA ASN A 86 5.57 -9.93 -9.05
C ASN A 86 5.78 -10.01 -10.58
N ALA A 87 5.80 -11.22 -11.13
CA ALA A 87 5.99 -11.43 -12.57
C ALA A 87 4.84 -10.88 -13.45
N SER A 88 3.68 -10.59 -12.86
CA SER A 88 2.53 -9.94 -13.50
C SER A 88 2.59 -8.41 -13.38
N GLU A 89 3.71 -7.86 -12.88
CA GLU A 89 3.93 -6.43 -12.63
C GLU A 89 2.99 -5.82 -11.57
N GLU A 90 2.41 -6.65 -10.71
CA GLU A 90 1.59 -6.21 -9.59
C GLU A 90 2.47 -5.92 -8.36
N LEU A 91 2.18 -4.85 -7.63
CA LEU A 91 2.81 -4.60 -6.34
C LEU A 91 2.16 -5.49 -5.29
N VAL A 92 2.94 -6.37 -4.68
CA VAL A 92 2.52 -7.25 -3.60
C VAL A 92 3.19 -6.80 -2.30
N ILE A 93 2.39 -6.57 -1.26
CA ILE A 93 2.85 -6.26 0.10
C ILE A 93 2.26 -7.32 1.03
N ARG A 94 3.13 -8.06 1.72
CA ARG A 94 2.76 -9.03 2.74
C ARG A 94 2.98 -8.43 4.11
N PHE A 95 1.96 -8.50 4.95
CA PHE A 95 2.00 -8.03 6.32
C PHE A 95 2.12 -9.21 7.31
N ASP A 96 2.15 -8.89 8.60
CA ASP A 96 1.88 -9.86 9.66
C ASP A 96 0.50 -10.55 9.45
N ASP A 97 0.30 -11.68 10.15
CA ASP A 97 -0.92 -12.52 10.09
C ASP A 97 -1.30 -13.06 8.69
N ASP A 98 -0.31 -13.11 7.80
CA ASP A 98 -0.42 -13.55 6.40
C ASP A 98 -1.40 -12.69 5.57
N VAL A 99 -1.62 -11.44 5.98
CA VAL A 99 -2.42 -10.49 5.21
C VAL A 99 -1.65 -10.05 3.97
N ILE A 100 -2.30 -10.10 2.81
CA ILE A 100 -1.69 -9.74 1.52
C ILE A 100 -2.46 -8.57 0.92
N PHE A 101 -1.75 -7.51 0.60
CA PHE A 101 -2.24 -6.40 -0.21
C PHE A 101 -1.62 -6.50 -1.60
N THR A 102 -2.45 -6.45 -2.63
CA THR A 102 -2.01 -6.48 -4.02
C THR A 102 -2.59 -5.29 -4.76
N ILE A 103 -1.73 -4.46 -5.36
CA ILE A 103 -2.16 -3.48 -6.34
C ILE A 103 -2.08 -4.13 -7.71
N LEU A 104 -3.21 -4.16 -8.40
CA LEU A 104 -3.33 -4.80 -9.70
C LEU A 104 -2.68 -3.94 -10.78
N ASN A 105 -1.97 -4.58 -11.71
CA ASN A 105 -1.54 -3.91 -12.92
C ASN A 105 -2.78 -3.66 -13.79
N GLN A 106 -3.17 -2.39 -13.92
CA GLN A 106 -4.14 -2.01 -14.93
C GLN A 106 -3.36 -1.74 -16.21
N THR A 107 -3.38 -2.67 -17.15
CA THR A 107 -2.86 -2.41 -18.50
C THR A 107 -3.57 -1.17 -19.00
N ALA A 108 -2.83 -0.09 -19.27
CA ALA A 108 -3.36 1.18 -19.75
C ALA A 108 -4.30 0.91 -20.93
N GLY A 109 -5.61 0.97 -20.69
CA GLY A 109 -6.60 0.77 -21.74
C GLY A 109 -6.62 2.01 -22.59
N ASP A 110 -5.95 2.00 -23.76
CA ASP A 110 -5.96 2.95 -24.90
C ASP A 110 -5.97 4.48 -24.61
N ASP A 111 -5.92 4.92 -23.35
CA ASP A 111 -5.83 6.30 -22.93
C ASP A 111 -4.37 6.63 -22.60
N PRO A 112 -3.66 7.35 -23.49
CA PRO A 112 -2.27 7.76 -23.27
C PRO A 112 -2.09 8.77 -22.13
N HIS A 113 -3.17 9.13 -21.43
CA HIS A 113 -3.15 9.96 -20.21
C HIS A 113 -3.52 9.19 -18.94
N SER A 114 -3.87 7.90 -19.04
CA SER A 114 -4.12 7.02 -17.89
C SER A 114 -2.79 6.49 -17.34
N TYR A 115 -2.13 7.28 -16.50
CA TYR A 115 -1.04 6.79 -15.65
C TYR A 115 -1.66 6.20 -14.38
N ALA A 116 -2.31 5.03 -14.49
CA ALA A 116 -2.70 4.26 -13.31
C ALA A 116 -1.48 3.51 -12.75
N GLU A 117 -0.47 4.29 -12.37
CA GLU A 117 0.81 3.82 -11.85
C GLU A 117 0.84 4.12 -10.36
N TRP A 118 0.76 3.07 -9.55
CA TRP A 118 1.11 3.22 -8.15
C TRP A 118 2.54 3.78 -8.05
N ARG A 119 2.80 4.64 -7.06
CA ARG A 119 4.13 5.25 -6.87
C ARG A 119 4.53 5.27 -5.42
N LEU A 120 5.78 4.92 -5.16
CA LEU A 120 6.41 5.00 -3.84
C LEU A 120 7.36 6.19 -3.79
N THR A 121 7.12 7.06 -2.82
CA THR A 121 7.94 8.26 -2.59
C THR A 121 8.51 8.24 -1.19
N SER A 122 9.81 8.47 -1.08
CA SER A 122 10.42 8.74 0.23
C SER A 122 9.94 10.11 0.73
N TRP A 123 9.41 10.11 1.95
CA TRP A 123 8.98 11.31 2.63
C TRP A 123 9.97 11.59 3.76
N GLN A 124 10.77 12.64 3.58
CA GLN A 124 11.57 13.21 4.65
C GLN A 124 10.75 14.34 5.25
N ASP A 125 10.45 14.25 6.56
CA ASP A 125 9.90 15.37 7.31
C ASP A 125 10.92 16.52 7.21
N MET A 126 10.50 17.65 6.61
CA MET A 126 11.30 18.87 6.50
C MET A 126 11.50 19.54 7.86
#